data_AF-A0A2A6RMT6-F1
#
_entry.id   AF-A0A2A6RMT6-F1
#
_cell.length_a   1.000
_cell.length_b   1.000
_cell.length_c   1.000
_cell.angle_alpha   90.00
_cell.angle_beta   90.00
_cell.angle_gamma   90.00
#
_symmetry.space_group_name_H-M   'P 1'
#
loop_
_entity.id
_entity.type
_entity.pdbx_description
1 polymer ?
#
loop_
_entity_poly.entity_id
_entity_poly.type
_entity_poly.pdbx_seq_one_letter_code
_entity_poly.pdbx_strand_id
1 'polypeptide(L)'
;MRRLIPIVLLALLLLVGTLGASGTYTLYLPLVARSGTPAALPSPTPTVSPAPAPSPTLQPAPAPSPTPRPDAPPPTQRHRVNAPYFATQELDDRFPEMAIFWFGRVDRTNNYADVRVGYNDSELYVDVTVFDRRLWYARNPTRATLTDWDALTLFLDTGDTRHRFVAQFSHEDLPREPYQAAYRAQGSTWQVANTAFQSRPGWRGEGLNDDVDDRGWAMTFRIPFASLGLDQRPPEGTRWLMALRLDDRDDRAGTPIEPQFWPPAWQVDDAASWGLLNFGLRPSYTPPSTRNPQSFTLRQGLDGLTVPDVAVGGGTVCGDGIDFWTEWGHLPHHAGARDFNIQNQSEIADWPCFSKYYVTFPLDSLPSGRVVVDAKLILHQFGNSQPADAEPSLIQVFTIDDDWQENTITWNTAPLARENVGAAWVPVLPDFPGWPGVPREFDLSSAVAEAYAAGEPLRLALYSADSAYHSGKYFVSSDTEDWNAVARPTLVVRLGNP
;
A
#
# COMPACT_ATOMS: atom_id res chain seq x y z
N MET A 1 53.60 -11.74 36.79
CA MET A 1 53.51 -11.71 38.26
C MET A 1 52.08 -12.02 38.68
N ARG A 2 51.95 -12.98 39.60
CA ARG A 2 50.82 -13.41 40.45
C ARG A 2 49.36 -13.15 40.02
N ARG A 3 48.70 -14.29 39.76
CA ARG A 3 47.26 -14.59 39.88
C ARG A 3 46.69 -14.20 41.25
N LEU A 4 45.36 -14.00 41.34
CA LEU A 4 44.45 -14.71 42.27
C LEU A 4 42.98 -14.29 42.06
N ILE A 5 42.15 -15.28 41.70
CA ILE A 5 40.72 -15.38 42.07
C ILE A 5 40.71 -16.09 43.45
N PRO A 6 39.73 -15.83 44.34
CA PRO A 6 38.76 -16.90 44.62
C PRO A 6 37.32 -16.42 44.86
N ILE A 7 36.43 -17.32 44.42
CA ILE A 7 35.05 -17.58 44.82
C ILE A 7 34.95 -17.79 46.34
N VAL A 8 33.90 -17.28 47.01
CA VAL A 8 33.25 -17.95 48.17
C VAL A 8 31.75 -17.58 48.27
N LEU A 9 30.92 -18.63 48.29
CA LEU A 9 29.51 -18.73 48.71
C LEU A 9 29.25 -18.21 50.14
N LEU A 10 28.10 -17.60 50.42
CA LEU A 10 27.23 -18.07 51.53
C LEU A 10 25.84 -17.43 51.51
N ALA A 11 24.82 -18.29 51.54
CA ALA A 11 23.46 -17.94 51.91
C ALA A 11 23.36 -17.78 53.43
N LEU A 12 22.58 -16.80 53.91
CA LEU A 12 21.96 -16.90 55.23
C LEU A 12 20.61 -16.16 55.25
N LEU A 13 19.55 -16.95 55.46
CA LEU A 13 18.26 -16.50 55.96
C LEU A 13 18.45 -15.73 57.29
N LEU A 14 17.76 -14.61 57.44
CA LEU A 14 17.35 -14.12 58.75
C LEU A 14 15.92 -13.60 58.65
N LEU A 15 15.02 -14.42 59.18
CA LEU A 15 13.63 -14.11 59.47
C LEU A 15 13.61 -13.39 60.83
N VAL A 16 13.15 -12.14 60.87
CA VAL A 16 12.59 -11.54 62.09
C VAL A 16 11.23 -10.98 61.70
N GLY A 17 10.19 -11.67 62.16
CA GLY A 17 8.82 -11.15 62.11
C GLY A 17 8.52 -10.36 63.38
N THR A 18 7.74 -9.28 63.22
CA THR A 18 6.77 -8.85 64.22
C THR A 18 5.46 -8.53 63.50
N LEU A 19 4.40 -9.12 64.05
CA LEU A 19 3.01 -9.11 63.59
C LEU A 19 2.39 -7.71 63.54
N GLY A 20 1.42 -7.53 62.63
CA GLY A 20 0.53 -6.37 62.63
C GLY A 20 -0.51 -6.32 61.51
N ALA A 21 -1.50 -7.21 61.58
CA ALA A 21 -2.87 -7.07 61.06
C ALA A 21 -3.18 -7.03 59.53
N SER A 22 -4.05 -7.99 59.17
CA SER A 22 -5.11 -7.96 58.14
C SER A 22 -4.72 -7.88 56.65
N GLY A 23 -4.78 -9.04 55.99
CA GLY A 23 -4.84 -9.15 54.52
C GLY A 23 -4.59 -10.59 54.07
N THR A 24 -5.66 -11.36 53.91
CA THR A 24 -5.67 -12.75 53.43
C THR A 24 -4.93 -12.93 52.09
N TYR A 25 -3.91 -13.79 52.06
CA TYR A 25 -3.35 -14.34 50.82
C TYR A 25 -3.92 -15.74 50.60
N THR A 26 -4.76 -15.90 49.58
CA THR A 26 -5.32 -17.19 49.16
C THR A 26 -4.34 -17.87 48.20
N LEU A 27 -3.69 -18.94 48.67
CA LEU A 27 -2.82 -19.80 47.86
C LEU A 27 -3.68 -20.86 47.14
N TYR A 28 -3.75 -20.84 45.81
CA TYR A 28 -4.38 -21.90 45.02
C TYR A 28 -3.35 -23.01 44.74
N LEU A 29 -3.49 -24.14 45.45
CA LEU A 29 -2.86 -25.42 45.10
C LEU A 29 -3.90 -26.26 44.32
N PRO A 30 -3.55 -26.86 43.16
CA PRO A 30 -4.47 -27.76 42.48
C PRO A 30 -4.56 -29.09 43.23
N LEU A 31 -5.70 -29.32 43.88
CA LEU A 31 -6.04 -30.60 44.49
C LEU A 31 -6.70 -31.49 43.41
N VAL A 32 -6.02 -32.57 43.03
CA VAL A 32 -6.60 -33.64 42.20
C VAL A 32 -7.57 -34.45 43.06
N ALA A 33 -8.87 -34.25 42.86
CA ALA A 33 -9.92 -35.06 43.47
C ALA A 33 -10.43 -36.11 42.47
N ARG A 34 -10.09 -37.38 42.73
CA ARG A 34 -10.74 -38.55 42.14
C ARG A 34 -12.12 -38.72 42.78
N SER A 35 -13.19 -38.57 42.00
CA SER A 35 -14.53 -39.05 42.35
C SER A 35 -14.81 -40.34 41.58
N GLY A 36 -14.79 -41.46 42.29
CA GLY A 36 -15.29 -42.75 41.79
C GLY A 36 -16.77 -42.93 42.13
N THR A 37 -17.53 -43.47 41.20
CA THR A 37 -18.91 -43.91 41.36
C THR A 37 -19.01 -45.37 40.86
N PRO A 38 -19.91 -46.21 41.43
CA PRO A 38 -19.73 -47.66 41.50
C PRO A 38 -20.13 -48.42 40.22
N ALA A 39 -19.53 -49.61 40.11
CA ALA A 39 -19.69 -50.58 39.03
C ALA A 39 -21.11 -51.14 38.90
N ALA A 40 -21.61 -51.19 37.66
CA ALA A 40 -22.80 -51.96 37.27
C ALA A 40 -22.38 -53.29 36.60
N LEU A 41 -23.17 -54.35 36.87
CA LEU A 41 -22.97 -55.73 36.42
C LEU A 41 -22.93 -55.91 34.89
N PRO A 42 -22.27 -56.98 34.38
CA PRO A 42 -22.19 -57.26 32.96
C PRO A 42 -23.51 -57.85 32.43
N SER A 43 -24.02 -57.29 31.34
CA SER A 43 -25.12 -57.83 30.54
C SER A 43 -24.59 -58.38 29.20
N PRO A 44 -25.28 -59.38 28.62
CA PRO A 44 -24.68 -60.38 27.74
C PRO A 44 -24.32 -59.86 26.35
N THR A 45 -23.27 -60.46 25.77
CA THR A 45 -22.76 -60.24 24.43
C THR A 45 -23.82 -60.55 23.36
N PRO A 46 -24.21 -59.58 22.51
CA PRO A 46 -24.96 -59.89 21.29
C PRO A 46 -24.02 -60.39 20.19
N THR A 47 -24.43 -61.49 19.57
CA THR A 47 -23.82 -62.19 18.45
C THR A 47 -23.56 -61.25 17.26
N VAL A 48 -22.33 -61.26 16.74
CA VAL A 48 -21.93 -60.52 15.54
C VAL A 48 -22.58 -61.17 14.31
N SER A 49 -23.44 -60.41 13.63
CA SER A 49 -23.89 -60.72 12.28
C SER A 49 -22.76 -60.41 11.28
N PRO A 50 -22.47 -61.28 10.29
CA PRO A 50 -21.38 -61.04 9.36
C PRO A 50 -21.61 -59.76 8.56
N ALA A 51 -20.60 -58.89 8.56
CA ALA A 51 -20.59 -57.66 7.77
C ALA A 51 -20.73 -58.00 6.27
N PRO A 52 -21.58 -57.28 5.52
CA PRO A 52 -21.66 -57.45 4.08
C PRO A 52 -20.31 -57.10 3.44
N ALA A 53 -19.90 -57.91 2.47
CA ALA A 53 -18.65 -57.73 1.73
C ALA A 53 -18.58 -56.31 1.11
N PRO A 54 -17.40 -55.67 1.11
CA PRO A 54 -17.26 -54.34 0.54
C PRO A 54 -17.62 -54.37 -0.94
N SER A 55 -18.61 -53.57 -1.33
CA SER A 55 -18.86 -53.27 -2.73
C SER A 55 -17.60 -52.64 -3.34
N PRO A 56 -17.21 -53.01 -4.57
CA PRO A 56 -16.06 -52.41 -5.23
C PRO A 56 -16.32 -50.90 -5.34
N THR A 57 -15.51 -50.11 -4.66
CA THR A 57 -15.53 -48.67 -4.79
C THR A 57 -15.07 -48.38 -6.21
N LEU A 58 -15.98 -47.95 -7.07
CA LEU A 58 -15.62 -47.40 -8.37
C LEU A 58 -14.72 -46.19 -8.09
N GLN A 59 -13.45 -46.31 -8.46
CA GLN A 59 -12.51 -45.20 -8.49
C GLN A 59 -13.20 -44.04 -9.22
N PRO A 60 -13.28 -42.84 -8.64
CA PRO A 60 -13.82 -41.68 -9.34
C PRO A 60 -13.04 -41.56 -10.65
N ALA A 61 -13.74 -41.56 -11.79
CA ALA A 61 -13.12 -41.24 -13.05
C ALA A 61 -12.33 -39.93 -12.86
N PRO A 62 -11.09 -39.82 -13.37
CA PRO A 62 -10.36 -38.56 -13.30
C PRO A 62 -11.28 -37.48 -13.82
N ALA A 63 -11.50 -36.44 -13.01
CA ALA A 63 -12.27 -35.29 -13.45
C ALA A 63 -11.71 -34.86 -14.81
N PRO A 64 -12.56 -34.63 -15.83
CA PRO A 64 -12.05 -34.16 -17.11
C PRO A 64 -11.18 -32.94 -16.82
N SER A 65 -9.91 -32.97 -17.26
CA SER A 65 -9.08 -31.78 -17.26
C SER A 65 -9.92 -30.65 -17.85
N PRO A 66 -10.01 -29.48 -17.20
CA PRO A 66 -10.78 -28.38 -17.74
C PRO A 66 -10.27 -28.14 -19.17
N THR A 67 -11.15 -28.34 -20.14
CA THR A 67 -10.89 -27.95 -21.51
C THR A 67 -10.42 -26.50 -21.45
N PRO A 68 -9.23 -26.15 -21.98
CA PRO A 68 -8.78 -24.77 -21.94
C PRO A 68 -9.87 -23.93 -22.58
N ARG A 69 -10.43 -23.01 -21.79
CA ARG A 69 -11.39 -22.04 -22.30
C ARG A 69 -10.65 -21.29 -23.42
N PRO A 70 -11.08 -21.40 -24.69
CA PRO A 70 -10.67 -20.42 -25.67
C PRO A 70 -11.28 -19.10 -25.18
N ASP A 71 -10.45 -18.08 -25.00
CA ASP A 71 -10.84 -16.74 -24.53
C ASP A 71 -10.94 -16.59 -23.00
N ALA A 72 -9.86 -16.91 -22.29
CA ALA A 72 -9.48 -16.01 -21.19
C ALA A 72 -9.10 -14.66 -21.84
N PRO A 73 -9.68 -13.52 -21.40
CA PRO A 73 -9.17 -12.22 -21.81
C PRO A 73 -7.66 -12.19 -21.53
N PRO A 74 -6.84 -11.56 -22.39
CA PRO A 74 -5.44 -11.35 -22.05
C PRO A 74 -5.34 -10.73 -20.65
N PRO A 75 -4.27 -10.95 -19.88
CA PRO A 75 -4.09 -10.28 -18.59
C PRO A 75 -4.34 -8.79 -18.84
N THR A 76 -5.48 -8.29 -18.35
CA THR A 76 -5.81 -6.89 -18.48
C THR A 76 -4.77 -6.19 -17.62
N GLN A 77 -4.02 -5.25 -18.18
CA GLN A 77 -3.09 -4.42 -17.43
C GLN A 77 -3.92 -3.63 -16.42
N ARG A 78 -4.12 -4.22 -15.24
CA ARG A 78 -5.08 -3.73 -14.25
C ARG A 78 -4.58 -2.45 -13.61
N HIS A 79 -3.29 -2.42 -13.30
CA HIS A 79 -2.63 -1.29 -12.67
C HIS A 79 -2.19 -0.28 -13.72
N ARG A 80 -2.62 0.97 -13.52
CA ARG A 80 -2.32 2.12 -14.35
C ARG A 80 -1.85 3.28 -13.49
N VAL A 81 -0.85 4.00 -13.97
CA VAL A 81 -0.38 5.26 -13.40
C VAL A 81 -0.50 6.34 -14.45
N ASN A 82 -1.31 7.36 -14.19
CA ASN A 82 -1.42 8.57 -14.99
C ASN A 82 -0.39 9.58 -14.47
N ALA A 83 0.78 9.64 -15.10
CA ALA A 83 1.88 10.50 -14.69
C ALA A 83 1.63 11.95 -15.15
N PRO A 84 1.64 12.94 -14.25
CA PRO A 84 1.47 14.35 -14.62
C PRO A 84 2.68 14.92 -15.38
N TYR A 85 2.38 15.83 -16.32
CA TYR A 85 3.37 16.64 -17.00
C TYR A 85 3.64 17.92 -16.21
N PHE A 86 4.91 18.32 -16.14
CA PHE A 86 5.31 19.59 -15.56
C PHE A 86 6.17 20.39 -16.54
N ALA A 87 5.74 21.62 -16.81
CA ALA A 87 6.50 22.60 -17.60
C ALA A 87 7.62 23.24 -16.75
N THR A 88 8.52 22.42 -16.21
CA THR A 88 9.68 22.83 -15.41
C THR A 88 10.92 22.06 -15.86
N GLN A 89 12.09 22.66 -15.68
CA GLN A 89 13.35 21.97 -15.88
C GLN A 89 13.64 21.01 -14.71
N GLU A 90 13.45 21.47 -13.47
CA GLU A 90 13.70 20.67 -12.27
C GLU A 90 12.41 20.04 -11.76
N LEU A 91 12.32 18.72 -11.92
CA LEU A 91 11.16 17.93 -11.47
C LEU A 91 11.12 17.74 -9.95
N ASP A 92 12.25 17.87 -9.25
CA ASP A 92 12.29 17.82 -7.79
C ASP A 92 11.40 18.90 -7.14
N ASP A 93 11.26 20.08 -7.78
CA ASP A 93 10.38 21.16 -7.32
C ASP A 93 8.88 20.80 -7.41
N ARG A 94 8.55 19.72 -8.12
CA ARG A 94 7.19 19.22 -8.35
C ARG A 94 6.96 17.87 -7.68
N PHE A 95 7.89 17.41 -6.85
CA PHE A 95 7.78 16.15 -6.11
C PHE A 95 6.45 15.99 -5.34
N PRO A 96 5.86 17.04 -4.72
CA PRO A 96 4.55 16.94 -4.06
C PRO A 96 3.35 16.76 -5.00
N GLU A 97 3.54 16.99 -6.30
CA GLU A 97 2.50 16.98 -7.31
C GLU A 97 2.52 15.71 -8.19
N MET A 98 3.54 14.88 -8.05
CA MET A 98 3.73 13.66 -8.84
C MET A 98 2.66 12.62 -8.53
N ALA A 99 2.33 11.78 -9.52
CA ALA A 99 1.44 10.63 -9.28
C ALA A 99 2.10 9.70 -8.25
N ILE A 100 1.34 9.19 -7.29
CA ILE A 100 1.85 8.24 -6.29
C ILE A 100 1.12 6.90 -6.37
N PHE A 101 1.81 5.79 -6.16
CA PHE A 101 1.21 4.47 -5.92
C PHE A 101 2.11 3.66 -4.98
N TRP A 102 1.68 2.48 -4.57
CA TRP A 102 2.41 1.68 -3.59
C TRP A 102 2.33 0.18 -3.83
N PHE A 103 3.27 -0.54 -3.21
CA PHE A 103 3.27 -2.01 -3.15
C PHE A 103 4.17 -2.51 -2.01
N GLY A 104 4.03 -3.81 -1.69
CA GLY A 104 4.82 -4.46 -0.65
C GLY A 104 4.14 -4.48 0.70
N ARG A 105 4.94 -4.71 1.75
CA ARG A 105 4.46 -4.85 3.14
C ARG A 105 5.56 -4.44 4.11
N VAL A 106 5.17 -3.94 5.28
CA VAL A 106 6.06 -3.60 6.38
C VAL A 106 6.09 -4.76 7.35
N ASP A 107 7.16 -5.54 7.32
CA ASP A 107 7.45 -6.53 8.36
C ASP A 107 8.97 -6.62 8.59
N ARG A 108 9.45 -7.65 9.29
CA ARG A 108 10.89 -7.81 9.59
C ARG A 108 11.75 -8.21 8.40
N THR A 109 11.19 -8.61 7.27
CA THR A 109 11.96 -9.17 6.15
C THR A 109 11.47 -8.63 4.81
N ASN A 110 10.33 -7.95 4.78
CA ASN A 110 9.78 -7.39 3.58
C ASN A 110 9.71 -5.88 3.66
N ASN A 111 9.84 -5.31 2.47
CA ASN A 111 9.90 -3.89 2.25
C ASN A 111 8.57 -3.38 1.73
N TYR A 112 8.29 -2.13 2.03
CA TYR A 112 7.16 -1.42 1.46
C TYR A 112 7.67 -0.29 0.59
N ALA A 113 7.03 -0.01 -0.53
CA ALA A 113 7.44 1.05 -1.43
C ALA A 113 6.28 1.99 -1.76
N ASP A 114 6.50 3.28 -1.54
CA ASP A 114 5.76 4.37 -2.17
C ASP A 114 6.53 4.81 -3.42
N VAL A 115 5.86 4.89 -4.57
CA VAL A 115 6.45 5.24 -5.86
C VAL A 115 5.83 6.51 -6.39
N ARG A 116 6.67 7.48 -6.78
CA ARG A 116 6.25 8.74 -7.40
C ARG A 116 6.69 8.81 -8.85
N VAL A 117 5.80 9.25 -9.73
CA VAL A 117 6.07 9.35 -11.17
C VAL A 117 5.60 10.70 -11.71
N GLY A 118 6.46 11.36 -12.48
CA GLY A 118 6.18 12.60 -13.20
C GLY A 118 7.12 12.76 -14.38
N TYR A 119 6.84 13.71 -15.26
CA TYR A 119 7.71 13.97 -16.41
C TYR A 119 7.66 15.43 -16.85
N ASN A 120 8.68 15.87 -17.59
CA ASN A 120 8.73 17.17 -18.24
C ASN A 120 9.01 17.01 -19.74
N ASP A 121 9.56 18.03 -20.40
CA ASP A 121 9.90 17.98 -21.82
C ASP A 121 11.13 17.11 -22.12
N SER A 122 11.98 16.81 -21.13
CA SER A 122 13.28 16.17 -21.34
C SER A 122 13.40 14.77 -20.74
N GLU A 123 12.69 14.47 -19.66
CA GLU A 123 12.89 13.22 -18.91
C GLU A 123 11.63 12.71 -18.23
N LEU A 124 11.62 11.40 -18.01
CA LEU A 124 10.76 10.71 -17.06
C LEU A 124 11.47 10.65 -15.70
N TYR A 125 10.73 10.95 -14.64
CA TYR A 125 11.19 10.89 -13.25
C TYR A 125 10.39 9.83 -12.51
N VAL A 126 11.10 8.91 -11.87
CA VAL A 126 10.52 7.86 -11.01
C VAL A 126 11.28 7.85 -9.70
N ASP A 127 10.61 8.18 -8.60
CA ASP A 127 11.17 8.03 -7.26
C ASP A 127 10.51 6.86 -6.55
N VAL A 128 11.29 6.07 -5.83
CA VAL A 128 10.81 4.97 -5.02
C VAL A 128 11.35 5.15 -3.62
N THR A 129 10.46 5.43 -2.67
CA THR A 129 10.76 5.47 -1.24
C THR A 129 10.42 4.12 -0.63
N VAL A 130 11.41 3.47 -0.04
CA VAL A 130 11.36 2.10 0.48
C VAL A 130 11.44 2.12 2.00
N PHE A 131 10.47 1.51 2.68
CA PHE A 131 10.54 1.23 4.11
C PHE A 131 11.24 -0.10 4.26
N ASP A 132 12.43 -0.02 4.84
CA ASP A 132 13.37 -1.11 4.91
C ASP A 132 14.10 -1.01 6.27
N ARG A 133 14.16 -2.15 6.95
CA ARG A 133 14.71 -2.24 8.30
C ARG A 133 16.24 -2.29 8.28
N ARG A 134 16.86 -2.83 7.23
CA ARG A 134 18.30 -3.13 7.21
C ARG A 134 18.88 -2.70 5.89
N LEU A 135 19.79 -1.73 5.94
CA LEU A 135 20.30 -1.13 4.72
C LEU A 135 21.67 -1.69 4.35
N TRP A 136 21.73 -2.54 3.33
CA TRP A 136 22.94 -3.20 2.85
C TRP A 136 23.23 -2.91 1.38
N TYR A 137 24.50 -2.61 1.11
CA TYR A 137 24.99 -2.44 -0.25
C TYR A 137 26.43 -2.93 -0.42
N ALA A 138 26.74 -3.45 -1.61
CA ALA A 138 28.11 -3.79 -1.97
C ALA A 138 28.94 -2.53 -2.17
N ARG A 139 30.03 -2.37 -1.41
CA ARG A 139 30.96 -1.24 -1.57
C ARG A 139 31.76 -1.23 -2.88
N ASN A 140 31.85 -2.38 -3.54
CA ASN A 140 32.54 -2.56 -4.82
C ASN A 140 31.69 -3.49 -5.71
N PRO A 141 30.54 -3.02 -6.20
CA PRO A 141 29.64 -3.88 -6.95
C PRO A 141 30.18 -4.15 -8.36
N THR A 142 29.68 -5.24 -8.94
CA THR A 142 29.76 -5.46 -10.38
C THR A 142 28.37 -5.37 -10.97
N ARG A 143 28.26 -5.15 -12.29
CA ARG A 143 26.95 -5.11 -12.98
C ARG A 143 26.09 -6.36 -12.74
N ALA A 144 26.72 -7.52 -12.58
CA ALA A 144 26.04 -8.79 -12.39
C ALA A 144 25.53 -9.00 -10.96
N THR A 145 26.07 -8.27 -9.99
CA THR A 145 25.79 -8.46 -8.55
C THR A 145 24.98 -7.31 -7.96
N LEU A 146 24.48 -6.37 -8.78
CA LEU A 146 23.73 -5.22 -8.26
C LEU A 146 22.48 -5.63 -7.49
N THR A 147 21.77 -6.65 -7.97
CA THR A 147 20.52 -7.16 -7.39
C THR A 147 20.72 -8.21 -6.31
N ASP A 148 21.96 -8.44 -5.85
CA ASP A 148 22.26 -9.32 -4.72
C ASP A 148 22.18 -8.57 -3.36
N TRP A 149 21.76 -7.31 -3.41
CA TRP A 149 21.75 -6.29 -2.36
C TRP A 149 20.49 -5.43 -2.53
N ASP A 150 20.30 -4.46 -1.65
CA ASP A 150 19.21 -3.49 -1.76
C ASP A 150 19.32 -2.76 -3.10
N ALA A 151 18.34 -3.01 -3.97
CA ALA A 151 18.38 -2.51 -5.33
C ALA A 151 16.99 -2.36 -5.92
N LEU A 152 16.87 -1.41 -6.84
CA LEU A 152 15.68 -1.21 -7.63
C LEU A 152 15.99 -1.46 -9.10
N THR A 153 15.09 -2.21 -9.73
CA THR A 153 15.09 -2.37 -11.18
C THR A 153 13.80 -1.79 -11.77
N LEU A 154 13.95 -0.76 -12.61
CA LEU A 154 12.88 -0.17 -13.40
C LEU A 154 12.87 -0.79 -14.80
N PHE A 155 11.73 -1.34 -15.20
CA PHE A 155 11.47 -1.83 -16.55
C PHE A 155 10.53 -0.87 -17.28
N LEU A 156 10.85 -0.56 -18.53
CA LEU A 156 10.01 0.25 -19.40
C LEU A 156 9.85 -0.44 -20.77
N ASP A 157 8.64 -0.54 -21.27
CA ASP A 157 8.34 -0.88 -22.66
C ASP A 157 7.77 0.34 -23.36
N THR A 158 8.53 0.91 -24.29
CA THR A 158 8.12 2.10 -25.04
C THR A 158 7.21 1.78 -26.23
N GLY A 159 6.92 0.50 -26.48
CA GLY A 159 6.30 -0.01 -27.71
C GLY A 159 7.32 -0.35 -28.80
N ASP A 160 8.44 0.36 -28.85
CA ASP A 160 9.53 0.10 -29.79
C ASP A 160 10.61 -0.80 -29.18
N THR A 161 10.96 -0.57 -27.91
CA THR A 161 12.03 -1.27 -27.23
C THR A 161 11.74 -1.40 -25.74
N ARG A 162 12.14 -2.53 -25.16
CA ARG A 162 12.13 -2.74 -23.72
C ARG A 162 13.47 -2.38 -23.10
N HIS A 163 13.42 -1.57 -22.06
CA HIS A 163 14.55 -1.09 -21.28
C HIS A 163 14.48 -1.63 -19.86
N ARG A 164 15.67 -1.86 -19.28
CA ARG A 164 15.83 -2.25 -17.89
C ARG A 164 16.94 -1.42 -17.27
N PHE A 165 16.61 -0.69 -16.22
CA PHE A 165 17.52 0.15 -15.45
C PHE A 165 17.65 -0.42 -14.05
N VAL A 166 18.85 -0.82 -13.67
CA VAL A 166 19.15 -1.37 -12.34
C VAL A 166 19.95 -0.31 -11.58
N ALA A 167 19.54 0.01 -10.37
CA ALA A 167 20.28 0.86 -9.45
C ALA A 167 20.31 0.19 -8.08
N GLN A 168 21.52 -0.18 -7.64
CA GLN A 168 21.75 -0.60 -6.27
C GLN A 168 21.77 0.64 -5.38
N PHE A 169 21.17 0.53 -4.20
CA PHE A 169 21.35 1.46 -3.11
C PHE A 169 22.84 1.65 -2.79
N SER A 170 23.19 2.85 -2.35
CA SER A 170 24.51 3.16 -1.81
C SER A 170 24.45 4.42 -1.00
N HIS A 171 25.48 4.68 -0.20
CA HIS A 171 25.67 6.00 0.38
C HIS A 171 25.71 7.09 -0.71
N GLU A 172 25.10 8.24 -0.44
CA GLU A 172 24.90 9.34 -1.40
C GLU A 172 26.20 10.01 -1.89
N ASP A 173 27.22 10.06 -1.03
CA ASP A 173 28.55 10.59 -1.37
C ASP A 173 29.37 9.74 -2.37
N LEU A 174 28.90 8.53 -2.72
CA LEU A 174 29.63 7.62 -3.60
C LEU A 174 29.33 7.92 -5.09
N PRO A 175 30.32 7.71 -5.99
CA PRO A 175 30.07 7.83 -7.42
C PRO A 175 29.03 6.81 -7.88
N ARG A 176 28.05 7.24 -8.69
CA ARG A 176 26.93 6.39 -9.10
C ARG A 176 27.25 5.34 -10.15
N GLU A 177 28.25 5.57 -11.01
CA GLU A 177 28.57 4.71 -12.16
C GLU A 177 28.66 3.20 -11.83
N PRO A 178 29.39 2.76 -10.79
CA PRO A 178 29.47 1.32 -10.48
C PRO A 178 28.17 0.74 -9.91
N TYR A 179 27.28 1.58 -9.39
CA TYR A 179 26.05 1.18 -8.71
C TYR A 179 24.82 1.18 -9.61
N GLN A 180 25.00 1.41 -10.91
CA GLN A 180 23.89 1.45 -11.85
C GLN A 180 24.24 0.75 -13.17
N ALA A 181 23.24 0.14 -13.80
CA ALA A 181 23.41 -0.53 -15.09
C ALA A 181 22.14 -0.41 -15.94
N ALA A 182 22.34 -0.26 -17.25
CA ALA A 182 21.25 -0.27 -18.22
C ALA A 182 21.34 -1.50 -19.13
N TYR A 183 20.18 -1.99 -19.54
CA TYR A 183 20.02 -3.10 -20.46
C TYR A 183 18.90 -2.81 -21.46
N ARG A 184 18.95 -3.46 -22.61
CA ARG A 184 17.88 -3.44 -23.62
C ARG A 184 17.52 -4.88 -23.99
N ALA A 185 16.24 -5.12 -24.24
CA ALA A 185 15.79 -6.43 -24.68
C ALA A 185 16.25 -6.71 -26.13
N GLN A 186 16.71 -7.93 -26.38
CA GLN A 186 16.92 -8.50 -27.71
C GLN A 186 16.23 -9.87 -27.73
N GLY A 187 15.05 -9.92 -28.37
CA GLY A 187 14.15 -11.07 -28.25
C GLY A 187 13.70 -11.26 -26.80
N SER A 188 13.95 -12.45 -26.25
CA SER A 188 13.68 -12.82 -24.86
C SER A 188 14.90 -12.66 -23.93
N THR A 189 15.96 -11.99 -24.37
CA THR A 189 17.19 -11.82 -23.56
C THR A 189 17.47 -10.34 -23.27
N TRP A 190 18.10 -10.07 -22.13
CA TRP A 190 18.56 -8.73 -21.76
C TRP A 190 20.04 -8.56 -22.11
N GLN A 191 20.35 -7.60 -22.98
CA GLN A 191 21.72 -7.28 -23.36
C GLN A 191 22.16 -5.98 -22.68
N VAL A 192 23.44 -5.92 -22.29
CA VAL A 192 24.03 -4.71 -21.73
C VAL A 192 23.86 -3.56 -22.70
N ALA A 193 23.42 -2.41 -22.19
CA ALA A 193 23.24 -1.19 -22.95
C ALA A 193 23.95 -0.01 -22.28
N ASN A 194 24.33 0.98 -23.10
CA ASN A 194 24.85 2.26 -22.63
C ASN A 194 23.75 3.34 -22.68
N THR A 195 22.51 2.95 -22.32
CA THR A 195 21.40 3.92 -22.24
C THR A 195 21.65 4.84 -21.04
N ALA A 196 21.83 6.13 -21.31
CA ALA A 196 22.12 7.10 -20.26
C ALA A 196 20.91 7.31 -19.35
N PHE A 197 21.14 7.29 -18.04
CA PHE A 197 20.19 7.66 -17.01
C PHE A 197 20.94 8.07 -15.74
N GLN A 198 20.25 8.74 -14.83
CA GLN A 198 20.79 9.06 -13.51
C GLN A 198 20.00 8.32 -12.43
N SER A 199 20.70 7.84 -11.42
CA SER A 199 20.12 7.32 -10.18
C SER A 199 20.62 8.13 -8.99
N ARG A 200 19.73 8.51 -8.08
CA ARG A 200 20.07 9.25 -6.85
C ARG A 200 19.54 8.46 -5.63
N PRO A 201 20.42 7.92 -4.78
CA PRO A 201 20.00 7.28 -3.54
C PRO A 201 19.67 8.33 -2.47
N GLY A 202 18.86 7.94 -1.50
CA GLY A 202 18.67 8.63 -0.22
C GLY A 202 18.41 7.60 0.88
N TRP A 203 18.62 7.95 2.14
CA TRP A 203 18.31 7.04 3.24
C TRP A 203 18.11 7.76 4.57
N ARG A 204 17.50 7.03 5.51
CA ARG A 204 17.44 7.38 6.93
C ARG A 204 17.57 6.16 7.81
N GLY A 205 18.30 6.32 8.90
CA GLY A 205 18.54 5.26 9.86
C GLY A 205 19.70 5.59 10.78
N GLU A 206 20.18 4.56 11.46
CA GLU A 206 21.28 4.61 12.43
C GLU A 206 22.61 4.18 11.80
N GLY A 207 22.58 3.30 10.79
CA GLY A 207 23.77 2.70 10.21
C GLY A 207 23.57 2.16 8.80
N LEU A 208 24.66 1.83 8.10
CA LEU A 208 24.62 1.14 6.81
C LEU A 208 25.58 -0.05 6.85
N ASN A 209 25.17 -1.16 6.25
CA ASN A 209 25.89 -2.45 6.28
C ASN A 209 26.16 -2.96 7.70
N ASP A 210 25.15 -2.91 8.56
CA ASP A 210 25.17 -3.47 9.90
C ASP A 210 23.82 -4.10 10.29
N ASP A 211 23.73 -4.57 11.53
CA ASP A 211 22.55 -5.25 12.06
C ASP A 211 21.70 -4.30 12.95
N VAL A 212 21.70 -2.98 12.70
CA VAL A 212 20.90 -1.97 13.43
C VAL A 212 19.65 -1.60 12.63
N ASP A 213 18.51 -1.42 13.30
CA ASP A 213 17.23 -1.17 12.62
C ASP A 213 17.24 0.28 12.11
N ASP A 214 17.04 0.45 10.82
CA ASP A 214 16.96 1.73 10.14
C ASP A 214 15.50 2.13 9.90
N ARG A 215 15.27 3.12 9.02
CA ARG A 215 13.94 3.56 8.61
C ARG A 215 13.63 3.24 7.16
N GLY A 216 14.66 3.29 6.31
CA GLY A 216 14.51 2.98 4.91
C GLY A 216 15.44 3.77 4.00
N TRP A 217 15.24 3.59 2.72
CA TRP A 217 16.03 4.20 1.65
C TRP A 217 15.15 4.63 0.49
N ALA A 218 15.71 5.40 -0.42
CA ALA A 218 15.03 5.83 -1.63
C ALA A 218 15.94 5.75 -2.84
N MET A 219 15.33 5.66 -4.02
CA MET A 219 16.02 5.77 -5.30
C MET A 219 15.20 6.57 -6.29
N THR A 220 15.77 7.69 -6.73
CA THR A 220 15.25 8.46 -7.85
C THR A 220 15.92 8.01 -9.15
N PHE A 221 15.14 7.67 -10.17
CA PHE A 221 15.56 7.49 -11.56
C PHE A 221 15.16 8.72 -12.38
N ARG A 222 16.14 9.32 -13.06
CA ARG A 222 15.91 10.33 -14.09
C ARG A 222 16.32 9.76 -15.45
N ILE A 223 15.34 9.58 -16.33
CA ILE A 223 15.49 8.93 -17.64
C ILE A 223 15.27 9.95 -18.76
N PRO A 224 16.34 10.49 -19.38
CA PRO A 224 16.19 11.40 -20.52
C PRO A 224 15.51 10.71 -21.71
N PHE A 225 14.49 11.33 -22.30
CA PHE A 225 13.81 10.77 -23.48
C PHE A 225 14.76 10.56 -24.66
N ALA A 226 15.72 11.47 -24.83
CA ALA A 226 16.78 11.34 -25.83
C ALA A 226 17.62 10.06 -25.65
N SER A 227 17.81 9.56 -24.42
CA SER A 227 18.56 8.31 -24.19
C SER A 227 17.78 7.08 -24.64
N LEU A 228 16.45 7.18 -24.68
CA LEU A 228 15.52 6.18 -25.22
C LEU A 228 15.37 6.28 -26.74
N GLY A 229 16.01 7.27 -27.38
CA GLY A 229 15.94 7.49 -28.84
C GLY A 229 14.76 8.36 -29.27
N LEU A 230 14.17 9.13 -28.36
CA LEU A 230 13.06 10.04 -28.65
C LEU A 230 13.57 11.47 -28.77
N ASP A 231 13.20 12.15 -29.86
CA ASP A 231 13.59 13.56 -30.09
C ASP A 231 12.76 14.55 -29.26
N GLN A 232 11.61 14.12 -28.76
CA GLN A 232 10.67 14.91 -27.97
C GLN A 232 10.05 14.04 -26.87
N ARG A 233 9.48 14.68 -25.84
CA ARG A 233 8.67 13.97 -24.85
C ARG A 233 7.50 13.21 -25.50
N PRO A 234 7.07 12.08 -24.91
CA PRO A 234 5.83 11.43 -25.30
C PRO A 234 4.64 12.40 -25.25
N PRO A 235 3.81 12.47 -26.32
CA PRO A 235 2.56 13.23 -26.29
C PRO A 235 1.64 12.78 -25.15
N GLU A 236 0.79 13.67 -24.65
CA GLU A 236 -0.26 13.29 -23.69
C GLU A 236 -1.17 12.19 -24.25
N GLY A 237 -1.53 11.23 -23.40
CA GLY A 237 -2.23 10.00 -23.75
C GLY A 237 -1.34 8.87 -24.29
N THR A 238 -0.04 9.10 -24.44
CA THR A 238 0.91 8.01 -24.78
C THR A 238 0.94 7.00 -23.65
N ARG A 239 1.04 5.72 -24.02
CA ARG A 239 1.03 4.59 -23.09
C ARG A 239 2.29 3.77 -23.25
N TRP A 240 3.01 3.61 -22.16
CA TRP A 240 4.11 2.66 -22.01
C TRP A 240 3.74 1.59 -21.00
N LEU A 241 4.50 0.51 -20.98
CA LEU A 241 4.42 -0.47 -19.92
C LEU A 241 5.55 -0.25 -18.92
N MET A 242 5.25 -0.37 -17.64
CA MET A 242 6.19 -0.13 -16.56
C MET A 242 6.09 -1.25 -15.53
N ALA A 243 7.23 -1.71 -15.03
CA ALA A 243 7.29 -2.60 -13.88
C ALA A 243 8.49 -2.24 -12.98
N LEU A 244 8.37 -2.58 -11.71
CA LEU A 244 9.40 -2.40 -10.70
C LEU A 244 9.69 -3.74 -10.04
N ARG A 245 10.98 -3.99 -9.80
CA ARG A 245 11.49 -5.06 -8.94
C ARG A 245 12.31 -4.41 -7.83
N LEU A 246 11.99 -4.76 -6.60
CA LEU A 246 12.68 -4.36 -5.38
C LEU A 246 13.41 -5.57 -4.82
N ASP A 247 14.73 -5.54 -4.89
CA ASP A 247 15.64 -6.52 -4.30
C ASP A 247 16.07 -6.02 -2.91
N ASP A 248 16.30 -6.97 -1.99
CA ASP A 248 16.50 -6.71 -0.57
C ASP A 248 17.59 -7.59 0.01
N ARG A 249 18.33 -7.06 1.00
CA ARG A 249 19.34 -7.80 1.75
C ARG A 249 19.47 -7.30 3.18
N ASP A 250 19.10 -8.16 4.12
CA ASP A 250 19.16 -7.83 5.55
C ASP A 250 20.49 -8.11 6.26
N ASP A 251 21.42 -8.84 5.64
CA ASP A 251 22.64 -9.27 6.31
C ASP A 251 23.86 -9.48 5.40
N ARG A 252 25.04 -9.53 6.03
CA ARG A 252 26.30 -9.77 5.32
C ARG A 252 26.36 -11.14 4.64
N ALA A 253 25.73 -12.17 5.20
CA ALA A 253 25.78 -13.53 4.68
C ALA A 253 24.95 -13.71 3.40
N GLY A 254 23.95 -12.85 3.19
CA GLY A 254 23.04 -12.89 2.05
C GLY A 254 21.97 -13.93 2.25
N THR A 255 21.34 -13.93 3.42
CA THR A 255 20.13 -14.73 3.62
C THR A 255 19.15 -14.42 2.48
N PRO A 256 18.68 -15.43 1.73
CA PRO A 256 17.80 -15.18 0.59
C PRO A 256 16.49 -14.52 1.01
N ILE A 257 16.17 -13.41 0.35
CA ILE A 257 14.89 -12.72 0.46
C ILE A 257 14.30 -12.63 -0.95
N GLU A 258 13.04 -13.00 -1.09
CA GLU A 258 12.37 -12.94 -2.39
C GLU A 258 12.10 -11.48 -2.77
N PRO A 259 12.46 -11.05 -3.99
CA PRO A 259 12.18 -9.70 -4.43
C PRO A 259 10.68 -9.41 -4.51
N GLN A 260 10.34 -8.14 -4.35
CA GLN A 260 8.97 -7.64 -4.44
C GLN A 260 8.74 -6.91 -5.75
N PHE A 261 7.52 -6.98 -6.26
CA PHE A 261 7.22 -6.54 -7.62
C PHE A 261 5.99 -5.64 -7.69
N TRP A 262 6.04 -4.69 -8.62
CA TRP A 262 4.88 -3.99 -9.11
C TRP A 262 4.80 -4.08 -10.65
N PRO A 263 3.64 -4.38 -11.23
CA PRO A 263 2.42 -4.84 -10.54
C PRO A 263 2.56 -6.22 -9.87
N PRO A 264 1.61 -6.62 -9.00
CA PRO A 264 1.53 -8.00 -8.51
C PRO A 264 1.41 -9.00 -9.66
N ALA A 265 1.97 -10.20 -9.49
CA ALA A 265 2.01 -11.26 -10.50
C ALA A 265 2.73 -10.90 -11.81
N TRP A 266 3.58 -9.86 -11.79
CA TRP A 266 4.52 -9.52 -12.84
C TRP A 266 5.36 -10.73 -13.28
N GLN A 267 5.68 -10.76 -14.58
CA GLN A 267 6.60 -11.69 -15.20
C GLN A 267 7.62 -10.90 -16.03
N VAL A 268 8.92 -11.12 -15.76
CA VAL A 268 10.01 -10.35 -16.38
C VAL A 268 10.02 -10.40 -17.90
N ASP A 269 9.71 -11.56 -18.47
CA ASP A 269 9.81 -11.80 -19.90
C ASP A 269 8.51 -11.51 -20.65
N ASP A 270 7.39 -11.34 -19.92
CA ASP A 270 6.07 -11.04 -20.46
C ASP A 270 5.64 -9.62 -20.11
N ALA A 271 5.88 -8.69 -21.03
CA ALA A 271 5.50 -7.29 -20.86
C ALA A 271 3.98 -7.10 -20.73
N ALA A 272 3.15 -8.06 -21.19
CA ALA A 272 1.70 -7.96 -21.01
C ALA A 272 1.28 -8.01 -19.52
N SER A 273 2.15 -8.56 -18.65
CA SER A 273 1.95 -8.59 -17.20
C SER A 273 2.34 -7.28 -16.49
N TRP A 274 2.95 -6.32 -17.19
CA TRP A 274 3.42 -5.06 -16.61
C TRP A 274 2.28 -4.05 -16.44
N GLY A 275 2.51 -3.02 -15.63
CA GLY A 275 1.54 -1.94 -15.41
C GLY A 275 1.54 -0.96 -16.57
N LEU A 276 0.48 -0.18 -16.70
CA LEU A 276 0.38 0.85 -17.72
C LEU A 276 0.86 2.20 -17.17
N LEU A 277 1.87 2.79 -17.79
CA LEU A 277 2.26 4.18 -17.59
C LEU A 277 1.58 5.04 -18.66
N ASN A 278 0.64 5.88 -18.26
CA ASN A 278 -0.01 6.86 -19.13
C ASN A 278 0.65 8.24 -18.93
N PHE A 279 1.13 8.83 -20.02
CA PHE A 279 1.68 10.18 -20.01
C PHE A 279 0.54 11.20 -20.01
N GLY A 280 0.46 12.01 -18.96
CA GLY A 280 -0.61 12.97 -18.72
C GLY A 280 -1.62 12.47 -17.70
N LEU A 281 -2.40 13.41 -17.18
CA LEU A 281 -3.52 13.11 -16.30
C LEU A 281 -4.60 12.35 -17.08
N ARG A 282 -5.45 11.65 -16.33
CA ARG A 282 -6.65 11.01 -16.89
C ARG A 282 -7.48 12.07 -17.62
N PRO A 283 -7.94 11.83 -18.87
CA PRO A 283 -8.76 12.80 -19.58
C PRO A 283 -10.02 13.16 -18.79
N SER A 284 -10.40 14.43 -18.83
CA SER A 284 -11.65 14.90 -18.22
C SER A 284 -12.84 14.10 -18.76
N TYR A 285 -13.74 13.71 -17.87
CA TYR A 285 -14.93 12.98 -18.25
C TYR A 285 -15.79 13.81 -19.19
N THR A 286 -16.09 13.26 -20.37
CA THR A 286 -17.07 13.86 -21.29
C THR A 286 -18.37 13.08 -21.14
N PRO A 287 -19.39 13.64 -20.47
CA PRO A 287 -20.66 12.95 -20.32
C PRO A 287 -21.35 12.77 -21.67
N PRO A 288 -22.07 11.65 -21.88
CA PRO A 288 -22.95 11.51 -23.02
C PRO A 288 -24.07 12.58 -22.97
N SER A 289 -24.72 12.83 -24.11
CA SER A 289 -25.94 13.65 -24.14
C SER A 289 -27.00 13.05 -23.23
N THR A 290 -27.65 13.89 -22.41
CA THR A 290 -28.66 13.42 -21.46
C THR A 290 -29.91 14.30 -21.41
N ARG A 291 -31.00 13.71 -20.91
CA ARG A 291 -32.27 14.38 -20.58
C ARG A 291 -32.64 14.16 -19.12
N ASN A 292 -33.26 15.16 -18.51
CA ASN A 292 -33.76 15.12 -17.12
C ASN A 292 -32.71 14.67 -16.09
N PRO A 293 -31.56 15.36 -15.99
CA PRO A 293 -30.54 15.02 -14.99
C PRO A 293 -31.10 15.15 -13.57
N GLN A 294 -30.81 14.17 -12.72
CA GLN A 294 -31.20 14.12 -11.31
C GLN A 294 -29.98 13.83 -10.45
N SER A 295 -29.93 14.43 -9.26
CA SER A 295 -28.83 14.23 -8.30
C SER A 295 -29.20 13.17 -7.27
N PHE A 296 -28.25 12.30 -6.96
CA PHE A 296 -28.34 11.22 -5.98
C PHE A 296 -27.19 11.37 -4.98
N THR A 297 -27.47 11.16 -3.71
CA THR A 297 -26.49 11.28 -2.63
C THR A 297 -26.33 9.93 -1.95
N LEU A 298 -25.11 9.40 -1.93
CA LEU A 298 -24.76 8.15 -1.27
C LEU A 298 -23.89 8.51 -0.07
N ARG A 299 -24.34 8.13 1.13
CA ARG A 299 -23.68 8.41 2.41
C ARG A 299 -24.11 7.39 3.45
N GLN A 300 -23.20 7.03 4.36
CA GLN A 300 -23.50 6.10 5.45
C GLN A 300 -24.78 6.48 6.22
N GLY A 301 -25.71 5.51 6.31
CA GLY A 301 -26.98 5.61 7.01
C GLY A 301 -28.09 6.37 6.27
N LEU A 302 -27.77 7.11 5.19
CA LEU A 302 -28.79 7.77 4.36
C LEU A 302 -29.54 6.72 3.54
N ASP A 303 -30.86 6.71 3.60
CA ASP A 303 -31.72 5.73 2.91
C ASP A 303 -31.36 4.25 3.19
N GLY A 304 -30.77 3.98 4.37
CA GLY A 304 -30.34 2.64 4.77
C GLY A 304 -29.03 2.16 4.13
N LEU A 305 -28.29 3.04 3.46
CA LEU A 305 -27.01 2.69 2.84
C LEU A 305 -25.93 2.36 3.87
N THR A 306 -25.09 1.38 3.51
CA THR A 306 -23.85 1.07 4.21
C THR A 306 -22.67 1.50 3.34
N VAL A 307 -21.84 2.41 3.84
CA VAL A 307 -20.64 2.97 3.20
C VAL A 307 -19.49 2.75 4.17
N PRO A 308 -18.86 1.56 4.15
CA PRO A 308 -17.72 1.29 5.03
C PRO A 308 -16.55 2.19 4.66
N ASP A 309 -15.84 2.67 5.67
CA ASP A 309 -14.62 3.45 5.52
C ASP A 309 -13.62 3.17 6.63
N VAL A 310 -12.32 3.38 6.36
CA VAL A 310 -11.28 3.16 7.37
C VAL A 310 -9.97 3.83 6.99
N ALA A 311 -9.24 4.30 8.00
CA ALA A 311 -7.84 4.70 7.85
C ALA A 311 -6.91 3.49 8.02
N VAL A 312 -5.80 3.45 7.29
CA VAL A 312 -4.74 2.45 7.49
C VAL A 312 -3.39 3.14 7.63
N GLY A 313 -2.57 2.65 8.55
CA GLY A 313 -1.25 3.22 8.88
C GLY A 313 -1.24 3.90 10.24
N GLY A 314 -0.41 4.94 10.37
CA GLY A 314 -0.06 5.58 11.65
C GLY A 314 -1.17 6.37 12.34
N GLY A 315 -2.24 6.70 11.61
CA GLY A 315 -3.29 7.57 12.10
C GLY A 315 -2.74 8.90 12.63
N THR A 316 -3.29 9.34 13.76
CA THR A 316 -2.99 10.65 14.38
C THR A 316 -1.81 10.62 15.35
N VAL A 317 -1.31 9.42 15.69
CA VAL A 317 -0.26 9.20 16.70
C VAL A 317 1.03 8.63 16.12
N CYS A 318 1.12 8.49 14.80
CA CYS A 318 2.31 7.99 14.11
C CYS A 318 2.80 6.61 14.58
N GLY A 319 1.87 5.72 14.97
CA GLY A 319 2.24 4.43 15.54
C GLY A 319 2.92 4.52 16.91
N ASP A 320 2.66 5.56 17.70
CA ASP A 320 3.18 5.64 19.07
C ASP A 320 2.83 4.38 19.89
N GLY A 321 3.81 3.90 20.65
CA GLY A 321 3.64 2.76 21.55
C GLY A 321 3.61 1.36 20.91
N ILE A 322 3.88 1.23 19.60
CA ILE A 322 3.94 -0.07 18.91
C ILE A 322 5.26 -0.27 18.17
N ASP A 323 5.63 -1.53 17.94
CA ASP A 323 6.81 -1.90 17.16
C ASP A 323 6.53 -1.76 15.65
N PHE A 324 7.36 -0.98 14.97
CA PHE A 324 7.16 -0.62 13.57
C PHE A 324 7.31 -1.80 12.61
N TRP A 325 8.18 -2.77 12.93
CA TRP A 325 8.54 -3.87 12.05
C TRP A 325 7.76 -5.15 12.33
N THR A 326 7.07 -5.25 13.47
CA THR A 326 6.31 -6.44 13.86
C THR A 326 4.84 -6.18 14.14
N GLU A 327 4.44 -4.93 14.40
CA GLU A 327 3.06 -4.60 14.75
C GLU A 327 2.42 -3.60 13.77
N TRP A 328 3.08 -2.48 13.47
CA TRP A 328 2.49 -1.36 12.71
C TRP A 328 1.82 -1.78 11.39
N GLY A 329 2.49 -2.61 10.59
CA GLY A 329 1.95 -3.09 9.31
C GLY A 329 0.72 -4.01 9.43
N HIS A 330 0.48 -4.58 10.61
CA HIS A 330 -0.48 -5.65 10.88
C HIS A 330 -1.68 -5.24 11.73
N LEU A 331 -1.76 -4.00 12.22
CA LEU A 331 -2.79 -3.58 13.17
C LEU A 331 -4.03 -2.96 12.50
N PRO A 332 -5.24 -3.58 12.63
CA PRO A 332 -6.50 -3.04 12.11
C PRO A 332 -7.17 -2.09 13.12
N HIS A 333 -6.44 -1.07 13.59
CA HIS A 333 -6.82 -0.34 14.81
C HIS A 333 -7.76 0.86 14.60
N HIS A 334 -8.06 1.23 13.36
CA HIS A 334 -8.91 2.39 13.04
C HIS A 334 -10.33 2.02 12.61
N ALA A 335 -10.72 0.74 12.68
CA ALA A 335 -12.10 0.33 12.40
C ALA A 335 -13.08 0.99 13.39
N GLY A 336 -14.19 1.54 12.91
CA GLY A 336 -15.14 2.28 13.74
C GLY A 336 -14.66 3.65 14.21
N ALA A 337 -13.50 4.14 13.76
CA ALA A 337 -12.98 5.45 14.14
C ALA A 337 -13.86 6.56 13.57
N ARG A 338 -14.13 7.61 14.36
CA ARG A 338 -15.02 8.73 13.97
C ARG A 338 -14.32 9.77 13.08
N ASP A 339 -13.02 9.63 12.91
CA ASP A 339 -12.23 10.49 12.07
C ASP A 339 -11.08 9.70 11.46
N PHE A 340 -10.44 10.33 10.48
CA PHE A 340 -9.23 9.84 9.88
C PHE A 340 -8.35 11.01 9.46
N ASN A 341 -7.06 10.76 9.29
CA ASN A 341 -6.16 11.65 8.58
C ASN A 341 -5.65 10.99 7.30
N ILE A 342 -5.35 11.83 6.30
CA ILE A 342 -4.58 11.45 5.12
C ILE A 342 -3.22 12.16 5.21
N GLN A 343 -2.13 11.38 5.11
CA GLN A 343 -0.79 11.89 5.40
C GLN A 343 0.32 11.09 4.68
N ASN A 344 1.27 11.80 4.07
CA ASN A 344 2.54 11.31 3.51
C ASN A 344 3.57 12.47 3.60
N GLN A 345 4.87 12.22 3.63
CA GLN A 345 5.92 13.24 3.49
C GLN A 345 7.17 12.69 2.80
N SER A 346 8.14 13.55 2.47
CA SER A 346 9.37 13.11 1.80
C SER A 346 10.42 12.53 2.75
N GLU A 347 10.31 12.83 4.06
CA GLU A 347 11.22 12.28 5.05
C GLU A 347 10.91 10.80 5.30
N ILE A 348 11.87 9.94 4.93
CA ILE A 348 11.74 8.48 5.00
C ILE A 348 11.62 8.03 6.46
N ALA A 349 12.27 8.72 7.40
CA ALA A 349 12.25 8.35 8.83
C ALA A 349 10.84 8.31 9.47
N ASP A 350 9.89 8.88 8.75
CA ASP A 350 8.68 9.46 9.26
C ASP A 350 7.45 8.75 8.65
N TRP A 351 7.69 7.66 7.89
CA TRP A 351 6.67 6.74 7.38
C TRP A 351 5.73 6.15 8.44
N PRO A 352 6.09 5.99 9.73
CA PRO A 352 5.15 5.54 10.75
C PRO A 352 3.97 6.50 10.93
N CYS A 353 4.08 7.76 10.49
CA CYS A 353 3.00 8.74 10.44
C CYS A 353 2.10 8.62 9.20
N PHE A 354 2.46 7.81 8.21
CA PHE A 354 1.72 7.79 6.95
C PHE A 354 0.35 7.15 7.15
N SER A 355 -0.66 7.73 6.51
CA SER A 355 -2.04 7.32 6.65
C SER A 355 -2.76 7.41 5.32
N LYS A 356 -3.32 6.28 4.91
CA LYS A 356 -4.18 6.12 3.73
C LYS A 356 -5.62 5.98 4.20
N TYR A 357 -6.58 6.36 3.36
CA TYR A 357 -8.00 6.25 3.67
C TYR A 357 -8.73 5.45 2.59
N TYR A 358 -9.55 4.48 3.00
CA TYR A 358 -10.30 3.59 2.13
C TYR A 358 -11.81 3.80 2.33
N VAL A 359 -12.58 3.81 1.24
CA VAL A 359 -14.05 3.95 1.30
C VAL A 359 -14.72 3.22 0.14
N THR A 360 -15.87 2.59 0.40
CA THR A 360 -16.65 1.89 -0.62
C THR A 360 -18.08 2.41 -0.70
N PHE A 361 -18.50 2.88 -1.88
CA PHE A 361 -19.87 3.31 -2.12
C PHE A 361 -20.65 2.25 -2.92
N PRO A 362 -21.78 1.75 -2.41
CA PRO A 362 -22.65 0.84 -3.15
C PRO A 362 -23.39 1.62 -4.24
N LEU A 363 -23.16 1.30 -5.51
CA LEU A 363 -23.80 2.01 -6.64
C LEU A 363 -25.13 1.39 -7.08
N ASP A 364 -25.50 0.23 -6.53
CA ASP A 364 -26.71 -0.52 -6.87
C ASP A 364 -28.01 0.17 -6.39
N SER A 365 -27.90 1.12 -5.46
CA SER A 365 -29.01 1.99 -5.06
C SER A 365 -29.37 3.06 -6.10
N LEU A 366 -28.53 3.26 -7.12
CA LEU A 366 -28.77 4.23 -8.20
C LEU A 366 -29.74 3.67 -9.26
N PRO A 367 -30.58 4.51 -9.89
CA PRO A 367 -31.55 4.02 -10.89
C PRO A 367 -30.88 3.50 -12.16
N SER A 368 -31.00 2.20 -12.43
CA SER A 368 -30.48 1.53 -13.62
C SER A 368 -30.90 2.16 -14.96
N GLY A 369 -30.12 1.94 -16.03
CA GLY A 369 -30.45 2.40 -17.39
C GLY A 369 -30.23 3.90 -17.62
N ARG A 370 -29.59 4.58 -16.67
CA ARG A 370 -29.16 5.97 -16.75
C ARG A 370 -27.69 6.06 -17.14
N VAL A 371 -27.23 7.28 -17.41
CA VAL A 371 -25.81 7.57 -17.66
C VAL A 371 -25.34 8.68 -16.73
N VAL A 372 -24.07 8.61 -16.33
CA VAL A 372 -23.44 9.62 -15.48
C VAL A 372 -23.27 10.92 -16.24
N VAL A 373 -23.63 12.02 -15.59
CA VAL A 373 -23.38 13.37 -16.10
C VAL A 373 -22.16 13.97 -15.41
N ASP A 374 -22.12 13.88 -14.10
CA ASP A 374 -20.95 14.17 -13.27
C ASP A 374 -21.09 13.43 -11.93
N ALA A 375 -19.98 13.27 -11.23
CA ALA A 375 -19.96 12.77 -9.87
C ALA A 375 -18.79 13.33 -9.07
N LYS A 376 -19.00 13.53 -7.78
CA LYS A 376 -17.96 14.00 -6.85
C LYS A 376 -18.00 13.29 -5.50
N LEU A 377 -16.82 13.04 -4.95
CA LEU A 377 -16.64 12.70 -3.54
C LEU A 377 -16.49 14.00 -2.75
N ILE A 378 -17.17 14.06 -1.59
CA ILE A 378 -17.07 15.16 -0.63
C ILE A 378 -16.57 14.59 0.70
N LEU A 379 -15.46 15.13 1.19
CA LEU A 379 -14.91 14.86 2.52
C LEU A 379 -14.92 16.16 3.33
N HIS A 380 -15.30 16.13 4.61
CA HIS A 380 -15.30 17.31 5.46
C HIS A 380 -14.03 17.39 6.29
N GLN A 381 -13.17 18.37 5.99
CA GLN A 381 -11.94 18.61 6.73
C GLN A 381 -12.25 19.40 8.00
N PHE A 382 -11.72 18.98 9.14
CA PHE A 382 -11.89 19.68 10.42
C PHE A 382 -10.56 20.12 11.07
N GLY A 383 -9.42 19.64 10.59
CA GLY A 383 -8.13 19.97 11.20
C GLY A 383 -6.91 19.61 10.36
N ASN A 384 -5.73 19.87 10.92
CA ASN A 384 -4.41 19.59 10.33
C ASN A 384 -3.44 19.20 11.44
N SER A 385 -2.39 18.47 11.07
CA SER A 385 -1.23 18.25 11.93
C SER A 385 -0.49 19.57 12.02
N GLN A 386 -0.19 20.06 13.23
CA GLN A 386 0.57 21.30 13.49
C GLN A 386 0.26 22.46 12.50
N PRO A 387 -0.94 23.07 12.57
CA PRO A 387 -1.42 24.02 11.56
C PRO A 387 -0.53 25.24 11.28
N ALA A 388 0.31 25.64 12.24
CA ALA A 388 1.22 26.78 12.09
C ALA A 388 2.37 26.51 11.11
N ASP A 389 2.76 25.24 10.96
CA ASP A 389 3.90 24.80 10.14
C ASP A 389 3.46 23.91 8.96
N ALA A 390 2.15 23.65 8.84
CA ALA A 390 1.59 22.82 7.79
C ALA A 390 1.52 23.57 6.45
N GLU A 391 1.64 22.81 5.36
CA GLU A 391 1.43 23.28 3.99
C GLU A 391 0.14 22.67 3.40
N PRO A 392 -0.43 23.25 2.33
CA PRO A 392 -1.48 22.59 1.56
C PRO A 392 -1.02 21.22 1.06
N SER A 393 -1.95 20.26 1.03
CA SER A 393 -1.66 18.87 0.62
C SER A 393 -2.36 18.51 -0.68
N LEU A 394 -1.67 17.88 -1.62
CA LEU A 394 -2.31 17.30 -2.79
C LEU A 394 -2.77 15.88 -2.46
N ILE A 395 -4.07 15.71 -2.25
CA ILE A 395 -4.67 14.40 -2.01
C ILE A 395 -5.11 13.81 -3.34
N GLN A 396 -4.62 12.62 -3.65
CA GLN A 396 -4.98 11.85 -4.83
C GLN A 396 -6.01 10.76 -4.46
N VAL A 397 -6.89 10.46 -5.41
CA VAL A 397 -7.92 9.44 -5.29
C VAL A 397 -7.63 8.32 -6.28
N PHE A 398 -7.72 7.10 -5.78
CA PHE A 398 -7.41 5.87 -6.51
C PHE A 398 -8.63 4.97 -6.57
N THR A 399 -8.87 4.31 -7.70
CA THR A 399 -9.71 3.12 -7.72
C THR A 399 -8.94 1.93 -7.16
N ILE A 400 -9.64 0.98 -6.55
CA ILE A 400 -9.10 -0.29 -6.07
C ILE A 400 -9.99 -1.43 -6.58
N ASP A 401 -9.38 -2.54 -7.00
CA ASP A 401 -10.13 -3.68 -7.54
C ASP A 401 -10.66 -4.59 -6.42
N ASP A 402 -9.76 -4.94 -5.49
CA ASP A 402 -10.06 -5.94 -4.46
C ASP A 402 -10.99 -5.40 -3.38
N ASP A 403 -11.83 -6.30 -2.87
CA ASP A 403 -12.70 -6.03 -1.74
C ASP A 403 -11.90 -6.01 -0.44
N TRP A 404 -12.43 -5.32 0.58
CA TRP A 404 -11.79 -5.20 1.88
C TRP A 404 -12.83 -5.12 2.99
N GLN A 405 -12.42 -5.48 4.20
CA GLN A 405 -13.27 -5.44 5.39
C GLN A 405 -12.67 -4.49 6.41
N GLU A 406 -13.50 -3.57 6.89
CA GLU A 406 -13.12 -2.47 7.79
C GLU A 406 -12.38 -2.96 9.05
N ASN A 407 -12.85 -4.06 9.64
CA ASN A 407 -12.34 -4.62 10.89
C ASN A 407 -11.11 -5.52 10.74
N THR A 408 -10.66 -5.80 9.52
CA THR A 408 -9.50 -6.69 9.28
C THR A 408 -8.46 -6.12 8.33
N ILE A 409 -8.76 -5.02 7.64
CA ILE A 409 -7.80 -4.35 6.77
C ILE A 409 -6.68 -3.73 7.61
N THR A 410 -5.46 -3.87 7.11
CA THR A 410 -4.22 -3.38 7.72
C THR A 410 -3.38 -2.73 6.62
N TRP A 411 -2.29 -2.06 6.96
CA TRP A 411 -1.37 -1.55 5.94
C TRP A 411 -0.88 -2.66 5.00
N ASN A 412 -0.57 -3.85 5.53
CA ASN A 412 -0.03 -4.97 4.78
C ASN A 412 -1.08 -5.77 3.98
N THR A 413 -2.36 -5.62 4.31
CA THR A 413 -3.47 -6.33 3.64
C THR A 413 -4.37 -5.41 2.81
N ALA A 414 -4.10 -4.10 2.83
CA ALA A 414 -4.89 -3.13 2.08
C ALA A 414 -4.73 -3.33 0.56
N PRO A 415 -5.83 -3.29 -0.22
CA PRO A 415 -5.77 -3.35 -1.68
C PRO A 415 -4.84 -2.29 -2.28
N LEU A 416 -4.13 -2.67 -3.33
CA LEU A 416 -3.26 -1.75 -4.07
C LEU A 416 -4.07 -0.79 -4.94
N ALA A 417 -3.48 0.37 -5.20
CA ALA A 417 -4.02 1.31 -6.17
C ALA A 417 -4.09 0.67 -7.56
N ARG A 418 -5.27 0.72 -8.18
CA ARG A 418 -5.46 0.34 -9.57
C ARG A 418 -5.14 1.50 -10.50
N GLU A 419 -5.73 2.66 -10.28
CA GLU A 419 -5.51 3.86 -11.11
C GLU A 419 -5.70 5.13 -10.27
N ASN A 420 -4.83 6.13 -10.42
CA ASN A 420 -5.07 7.49 -9.93
C ASN A 420 -6.09 8.21 -10.82
N VAL A 421 -7.29 8.44 -10.30
CA VAL A 421 -8.47 8.89 -11.06
C VAL A 421 -8.89 10.34 -10.77
N GLY A 422 -8.39 10.94 -9.70
CA GLY A 422 -8.68 12.32 -9.34
C GLY A 422 -7.70 12.84 -8.30
N ALA A 423 -7.67 14.15 -8.11
CA ALA A 423 -6.88 14.80 -7.07
C ALA A 423 -7.44 16.17 -6.73
N ALA A 424 -7.20 16.65 -5.53
CA ALA A 424 -7.49 18.02 -5.13
C ALA A 424 -6.49 18.54 -4.10
N TRP A 425 -6.14 19.82 -4.21
CA TRP A 425 -5.40 20.52 -3.17
C TRP A 425 -6.32 20.75 -1.97
N VAL A 426 -5.87 20.34 -0.79
CA VAL A 426 -6.52 20.54 0.49
C VAL A 426 -5.75 21.60 1.28
N PRO A 427 -6.31 22.81 1.44
CA PRO A 427 -5.71 23.88 2.23
C PRO A 427 -5.52 23.52 3.70
N VAL A 428 -4.61 24.25 4.33
CA VAL A 428 -4.48 24.29 5.78
C VAL A 428 -5.66 25.05 6.38
N LEU A 429 -6.17 24.55 7.50
CA LEU A 429 -7.11 25.23 8.38
C LEU A 429 -6.31 25.75 9.57
N PRO A 430 -6.16 27.08 9.73
CA PRO A 430 -5.36 27.64 10.82
C PRO A 430 -5.97 27.34 12.20
N ASP A 431 -7.30 27.25 12.26
CA ASP A 431 -8.09 26.95 13.46
C ASP A 431 -9.19 25.94 13.12
N PHE A 432 -9.77 25.31 14.14
CA PHE A 432 -10.94 24.46 13.98
C PHE A 432 -12.12 25.29 13.43
N PRO A 433 -12.69 24.94 12.25
CA PRO A 433 -13.71 25.75 11.59
C PRO A 433 -15.11 25.59 12.19
N GLY A 434 -15.29 24.74 13.20
CA GLY A 434 -16.60 24.29 13.65
C GLY A 434 -17.14 23.13 12.81
N TRP A 435 -18.12 22.40 13.36
CA TRP A 435 -18.82 21.34 12.63
C TRP A 435 -19.79 21.95 11.59
N PRO A 436 -19.98 21.31 10.41
CA PRO A 436 -19.51 19.98 10.01
C PRO A 436 -18.05 19.89 9.54
N GLY A 437 -17.29 20.99 9.56
CA GLY A 437 -15.99 21.10 8.89
C GLY A 437 -16.12 21.77 7.51
N VAL A 438 -15.01 21.90 6.80
CA VAL A 438 -14.96 22.49 5.46
C VAL A 438 -15.04 21.38 4.41
N PRO A 439 -16.02 21.40 3.49
CA PRO A 439 -16.13 20.38 2.45
C PRO A 439 -14.97 20.50 1.44
N ARG A 440 -14.38 19.36 1.10
CA ARG A 440 -13.36 19.18 0.06
C ARG A 440 -13.92 18.25 -1.00
N GLU A 441 -13.86 18.68 -2.25
CA GLU A 441 -14.49 17.98 -3.37
C GLU A 441 -13.45 17.38 -4.30
N PHE A 442 -13.69 16.15 -4.73
CA PHE A 442 -12.87 15.43 -5.70
C PHE A 442 -13.77 15.01 -6.87
N ASP A 443 -13.40 15.38 -8.09
CA ASP A 443 -14.12 14.92 -9.29
C ASP A 443 -13.83 13.44 -9.53
N LEU A 444 -14.89 12.63 -9.49
CA LEU A 444 -14.84 11.18 -9.73
C LEU A 444 -15.76 10.76 -10.87
N SER A 445 -16.20 11.70 -11.71
CA SER A 445 -17.21 11.48 -12.75
C SER A 445 -16.88 10.26 -13.61
N SER A 446 -15.61 10.12 -13.97
CA SER A 446 -15.16 9.02 -14.81
C SER A 446 -15.10 7.66 -14.11
N ALA A 447 -14.54 7.60 -12.89
CA ALA A 447 -14.48 6.38 -12.08
C ALA A 447 -15.89 5.88 -11.73
N VAL A 448 -16.80 6.81 -11.40
CA VAL A 448 -18.20 6.49 -11.15
C VAL A 448 -18.88 5.99 -12.42
N ALA A 449 -18.65 6.62 -13.58
CA ALA A 449 -19.21 6.16 -14.84
C ALA A 449 -18.78 4.72 -15.18
N GLU A 450 -17.52 4.37 -14.93
CA GLU A 450 -16.99 3.02 -15.17
C GLU A 450 -17.57 1.99 -14.20
N ALA A 451 -17.51 2.24 -12.89
CA ALA A 451 -18.06 1.34 -11.88
C ALA A 451 -19.58 1.15 -12.04
N TYR A 452 -20.30 2.25 -12.29
CA TYR A 452 -21.75 2.22 -12.50
C TYR A 452 -22.14 1.44 -13.77
N ALA A 453 -21.41 1.61 -14.87
CA ALA A 453 -21.64 0.84 -16.09
C ALA A 453 -21.31 -0.65 -15.92
N ALA A 454 -20.34 -0.98 -15.07
CA ALA A 454 -19.98 -2.36 -14.72
C ALA A 454 -20.97 -3.01 -13.74
N GLY A 455 -21.82 -2.23 -13.07
CA GLY A 455 -22.68 -2.72 -11.99
C GLY A 455 -21.88 -3.08 -10.73
N GLU A 456 -20.74 -2.44 -10.53
CA GLU A 456 -19.81 -2.69 -9.42
C GLU A 456 -19.89 -1.55 -8.38
N PRO A 457 -19.58 -1.82 -7.09
CA PRO A 457 -19.41 -0.74 -6.13
C PRO A 457 -18.21 0.13 -6.49
N LEU A 458 -18.26 1.42 -6.14
CA LEU A 458 -17.12 2.30 -6.26
C LEU A 458 -16.23 2.13 -5.02
N ARG A 459 -15.11 1.42 -5.18
CA ARG A 459 -14.10 1.28 -4.15
C ARG A 459 -12.96 2.27 -4.38
N LEU A 460 -12.58 3.00 -3.35
CA LEU A 460 -11.58 4.06 -3.42
C LEU A 460 -10.53 3.92 -2.33
N ALA A 461 -9.31 4.34 -2.66
CA ALA A 461 -8.29 4.73 -1.70
C ALA A 461 -7.92 6.20 -1.91
N LEU A 462 -7.51 6.88 -0.85
CA LEU A 462 -7.03 8.26 -0.87
C LEU A 462 -5.69 8.35 -0.14
N TYR A 463 -4.76 9.06 -0.75
CA TYR A 463 -3.41 9.25 -0.21
C TYR A 463 -2.83 10.57 -0.71
N SER A 464 -1.99 11.22 0.10
CA SER A 464 -1.28 12.41 -0.35
C SER A 464 0.09 12.06 -0.91
N ALA A 465 0.61 12.93 -1.78
CA ALA A 465 1.96 12.84 -2.32
C ALA A 465 2.88 13.90 -1.70
N ASP A 466 2.59 14.38 -0.48
CA ASP A 466 3.25 15.57 0.06
C ASP A 466 4.76 15.36 0.30
N SER A 467 5.48 16.48 0.44
CA SER A 467 6.89 16.48 0.85
C SER A 467 7.10 17.04 2.25
N ALA A 468 6.35 18.07 2.62
CA ALA A 468 6.51 18.78 3.89
C ALA A 468 6.13 17.92 5.09
N TYR A 469 6.78 18.19 6.22
CA TYR A 469 6.31 17.74 7.53
C TYR A 469 4.92 18.30 7.83
N HIS A 470 4.24 17.69 8.81
CA HIS A 470 2.92 18.16 9.29
C HIS A 470 1.85 18.14 8.19
N SER A 471 2.00 17.27 7.20
CA SER A 471 1.11 17.18 6.04
C SER A 471 -0.28 16.63 6.36
N GLY A 472 -0.47 15.99 7.52
CA GLY A 472 -1.73 15.36 7.92
C GLY A 472 -2.95 16.28 7.82
N LYS A 473 -3.94 15.88 7.02
CA LYS A 473 -5.25 16.55 6.88
C LYS A 473 -6.33 15.67 7.50
N TYR A 474 -7.16 16.22 8.40
CA TYR A 474 -8.10 15.47 9.24
C TYR A 474 -9.52 15.63 8.72
N PHE A 475 -10.23 14.50 8.60
CA PHE A 475 -11.55 14.41 8.01
C PHE A 475 -12.50 13.55 8.84
N VAL A 476 -13.79 13.81 8.67
CA VAL A 476 -14.87 13.06 9.31
C VAL A 476 -15.12 11.73 8.59
N SER A 477 -15.21 10.62 9.33
CA SER A 477 -15.47 9.27 8.81
C SER A 477 -16.96 8.91 8.73
N SER A 478 -17.28 7.76 8.13
CA SER A 478 -18.64 7.19 8.11
C SER A 478 -19.14 6.83 9.51
N ASP A 479 -18.26 6.44 10.44
CA ASP A 479 -18.64 6.04 11.80
C ASP A 479 -18.91 7.21 12.76
N THR A 480 -18.78 8.44 12.28
CA THR A 480 -19.21 9.60 13.06
C THR A 480 -20.69 9.51 13.39
N GLU A 481 -21.07 9.73 14.64
CA GLU A 481 -22.46 9.66 15.11
C GLU A 481 -23.39 10.69 14.43
N ASP A 482 -24.70 10.52 14.61
CA ASP A 482 -25.73 11.26 13.87
C ASP A 482 -25.72 12.78 14.09
N TRP A 483 -25.12 13.26 15.18
CA TRP A 483 -24.97 14.70 15.43
C TRP A 483 -24.15 15.41 14.33
N ASN A 484 -23.32 14.68 13.59
CA ASN A 484 -22.58 15.18 12.42
C ASN A 484 -22.76 14.33 11.16
N ALA A 485 -23.87 13.58 11.03
CA ALA A 485 -24.07 12.68 9.89
C ALA A 485 -23.93 13.37 8.53
N VAL A 486 -24.17 14.68 8.44
CA VAL A 486 -24.00 15.47 7.21
C VAL A 486 -22.55 15.53 6.72
N ALA A 487 -21.58 15.38 7.63
CA ALA A 487 -20.16 15.50 7.35
C ALA A 487 -19.50 14.19 6.88
N ARG A 488 -20.18 13.05 7.08
CA ARG A 488 -19.68 11.73 6.68
C ARG A 488 -19.33 11.72 5.18
N PRO A 489 -18.37 10.89 4.75
CA PRO A 489 -17.97 10.75 3.35
C PRO A 489 -19.18 10.59 2.44
N THR A 490 -19.25 11.43 1.40
CA THR A 490 -20.45 11.53 0.56
C THR A 490 -20.07 11.45 -0.91
N LEU A 491 -20.71 10.54 -1.65
CA LEU A 491 -20.67 10.53 -3.11
C LEU A 491 -21.95 11.18 -3.65
N VAL A 492 -21.80 12.25 -4.42
CA VAL A 492 -22.90 12.89 -5.15
C VAL A 492 -22.79 12.51 -6.62
N VAL A 493 -23.82 11.88 -7.17
CA VAL A 493 -23.86 11.42 -8.56
C VAL A 493 -25.04 12.07 -9.27
N ARG A 494 -24.78 12.73 -10.40
CA ARG A 494 -25.83 13.24 -11.27
C ARG A 494 -26.04 12.30 -12.45
N LEU A 495 -27.26 11.76 -12.58
CA LEU A 495 -27.63 10.79 -13.61
C LEU A 495 -28.72 11.34 -14.53
N GLY A 496 -28.53 11.17 -15.84
CA GLY A 496 -29.51 11.54 -16.87
C GLY A 496 -29.99 10.33 -17.67
N ASN A 497 -31.11 10.49 -18.38
CA ASN A 497 -31.54 9.52 -19.38
C ASN A 497 -30.74 9.76 -20.66
N PRO A 498 -30.25 8.71 -21.34
CA PRO A 498 -29.55 8.86 -22.63
C PRO A 498 -30.43 9.46 -23.74
#